data_AF-A0A837I133-F1
#
_entry.id   AF-A0A837I133-F1
#
_cell.length_a   1.000
_cell.length_b   1.000
_cell.length_c   1.000
_cell.angle_alpha   90.00
_cell.angle_beta   90.00
_cell.angle_gamma   90.00
#
_symmetry.space_group_name_H-M   'P 1'
#
loop_
_entity.id
_entity.type
_entity.pdbx_description
1 polymer ?
#
loop_
_entity_poly.entity_id
_entity_poly.type
_entity_poly.pdbx_seq_one_letter_code
_entity_poly.pdbx_strand_id
1 'polypeptide(L)'
;MKKVEDKRITEKTLAFTIKFNNFIVHNPDIAKKIPNNACIIFRDNSDKKYNIVSGTLASQAVANGETCISATPTPKFNSWRIERLIHA
;
A
#
# COMPACT_ATOMS: atom_id res chain seq x y z
N MET A 1 23.07 -7.49 7.94
CA MET A 1 21.65 -7.89 8.00
C MET A 1 20.68 -6.92 7.30
N LYS A 2 20.88 -5.58 7.32
CA LYS A 2 19.99 -4.60 6.63
C LYS A 2 19.71 -4.91 5.14
N LYS A 3 20.74 -5.21 4.34
CA LYS A 3 20.60 -5.45 2.88
C LYS A 3 19.60 -6.54 2.48
N VAL A 4 19.52 -7.65 3.21
CA VAL A 4 18.61 -8.77 2.88
C VAL A 4 17.16 -8.41 3.19
N GLU A 5 16.97 -7.62 4.25
CA GLU A 5 15.66 -7.19 4.69
C GLU A 5 15.07 -6.11 3.78
N ASP A 6 15.88 -5.12 3.37
CA ASP A 6 15.47 -4.10 2.41
C ASP A 6 15.04 -4.76 1.10
N LYS A 7 15.79 -5.78 0.63
CA LYS A 7 15.42 -6.57 -0.57
C LYS A 7 14.07 -7.27 -0.40
N ARG A 8 13.82 -7.93 0.74
CA ARG A 8 12.53 -8.61 1.02
C ARG A 8 11.36 -7.62 1.00
N ILE A 9 11.55 -6.44 1.58
CA ILE A 9 10.52 -5.39 1.60
C ILE A 9 10.25 -4.90 0.17
N THR A 10 11.30 -4.59 -0.60
CA THR A 10 11.16 -4.15 -2.00
C THR A 10 10.46 -5.19 -2.88
N GLU A 11 10.87 -6.46 -2.80
CA GLU A 11 10.25 -7.54 -3.59
C GLU A 11 8.77 -7.72 -3.23
N LYS A 12 8.44 -7.63 -1.94
CA LYS A 12 7.06 -7.72 -1.47
C LYS A 12 6.21 -6.53 -1.91
N THR A 13 6.74 -5.32 -1.84
CA THR A 13 6.07 -4.12 -2.36
C THR A 13 5.81 -4.22 -3.86
N LEU A 14 6.79 -4.70 -4.63
CA LEU A 14 6.62 -4.92 -6.08
C LEU A 14 5.53 -5.96 -6.37
N ALA A 15 5.53 -7.09 -5.66
CA ALA A 15 4.53 -8.12 -5.82
C ALA A 15 3.11 -7.63 -5.49
N PHE A 16 2.95 -6.81 -4.44
CA PHE A 16 1.67 -6.19 -4.12
C PHE A 16 1.25 -5.14 -5.14
N THR A 17 2.17 -4.35 -5.68
CA THR A 17 1.89 -3.38 -6.74
C THR A 17 1.27 -4.06 -7.96
N ILE A 18 1.88 -5.15 -8.43
CA ILE A 18 1.37 -5.92 -9.59
C ILE A 18 -0.04 -6.47 -9.29
N LYS A 19 -0.24 -7.07 -8.12
CA LYS A 19 -1.54 -7.62 -7.71
C LYS A 19 -2.62 -6.55 -7.57
N PHE A 20 -2.26 -5.39 -7.04
CA PHE A 20 -3.17 -4.27 -6.86
C PHE A 20 -3.56 -3.63 -8.19
N ASN A 21 -2.62 -3.51 -9.14
CA ASN A 21 -2.91 -3.07 -10.51
C ASN A 21 -3.91 -4.01 -11.18
N ASN A 22 -3.71 -5.33 -11.08
CA ASN A 22 -4.68 -6.30 -11.58
C ASN A 22 -6.05 -6.14 -10.90
N PHE A 23 -6.11 -5.91 -9.60
CA PHE A 23 -7.36 -5.65 -8.90
C PHE A 23 -8.10 -4.42 -9.43
N ILE A 24 -7.39 -3.30 -9.65
CA ILE A 24 -7.99 -2.07 -10.18
C ILE A 24 -8.52 -2.27 -11.60
N VAL A 25 -7.78 -2.98 -12.47
CA VAL A 25 -8.23 -3.27 -13.85
C VAL A 25 -9.56 -4.02 -13.87
N HIS A 26 -9.75 -4.96 -12.94
CA HIS A 26 -11.01 -5.71 -12.82
C HIS A 26 -12.10 -4.96 -12.03
N ASN A 27 -11.76 -3.87 -11.36
CA ASN A 27 -12.65 -3.08 -10.51
C ASN A 27 -12.44 -1.57 -10.75
N PRO A 28 -12.73 -1.04 -11.94
CA PRO A 28 -12.33 0.30 -12.35
C PRO A 28 -12.93 1.43 -11.48
N ASP A 29 -14.07 1.19 -10.84
CA ASP A 29 -14.67 2.17 -9.92
C ASP A 29 -13.84 2.40 -8.65
N ILE A 30 -12.92 1.49 -8.31
CA ILE A 30 -11.94 1.71 -7.25
C ILE A 30 -10.99 2.85 -7.62
N ALA A 31 -10.54 2.93 -8.88
CA ALA A 31 -9.62 3.96 -9.32
C ALA A 31 -10.20 5.37 -9.11
N LYS A 32 -11.52 5.53 -9.34
CA LYS A 32 -12.23 6.80 -9.12
C LYS A 32 -12.26 7.26 -7.66
N LYS A 33 -12.06 6.34 -6.71
CA LYS A 33 -12.01 6.64 -5.26
C LYS A 33 -10.62 7.06 -4.79
N ILE A 34 -9.60 6.83 -5.61
CA ILE A 34 -8.20 7.19 -5.33
C ILE A 34 -8.00 8.65 -5.76
N PRO A 35 -7.55 9.55 -4.86
CA PRO A 35 -7.25 10.93 -5.22
C PRO A 35 -6.15 11.05 -6.29
N ASN A 36 -6.22 12.06 -7.15
CA ASN A 36 -5.25 12.26 -8.25
C ASN A 36 -3.79 12.45 -7.78
N ASN A 37 -3.56 12.89 -6.54
CA ASN A 37 -2.22 13.04 -5.94
C ASN A 37 -2.04 12.11 -4.74
N ALA A 38 -2.47 10.85 -4.89
CA ALA A 38 -2.41 9.87 -3.83
C ALA A 38 -1.17 8.99 -3.88
N CYS A 39 -0.50 8.85 -2.74
CA CYS A 39 0.47 7.77 -2.53
C CYS A 39 -0.26 6.51 -2.06
N ILE A 40 0.10 5.36 -2.62
CA ILE A 40 -0.48 4.07 -2.25
C ILE A 40 0.55 3.30 -1.44
N ILE A 41 0.21 3.01 -0.18
CA ILE A 41 1.04 2.16 0.66
C ILE A 41 0.36 0.82 0.91
N PHE A 42 1.13 -0.26 0.79
CA PHE A 42 0.60 -1.60 1.05
C PHE A 42 0.79 -1.99 2.50
N ARG A 43 -0.21 -2.69 3.05
CA ARG A 43 -0.13 -3.34 4.36
C ARG A 43 -0.28 -4.84 4.20
N ASP A 44 0.28 -5.60 5.12
CA ASP A 44 0.10 -7.05 5.21
C ASP A 44 -0.18 -7.42 6.65
N ASN A 45 -1.37 -7.96 6.92
CA ASN A 45 -1.79 -8.34 8.27
C ASN A 45 -0.86 -9.36 8.93
N SER A 46 -0.09 -10.13 8.15
CA SER A 46 0.85 -11.12 8.64
C SER A 46 2.27 -10.58 8.90
N ASP A 47 2.61 -9.38 8.44
CA ASP A 47 3.99 -8.87 8.45
C ASP A 47 4.11 -7.51 9.13
N LYS A 48 4.25 -7.55 10.46
CA LYS A 48 4.38 -6.35 11.31
C LYS A 48 5.57 -5.46 10.89
N LYS A 49 6.69 -6.06 10.50
CA LYS A 49 7.90 -5.31 10.17
C LYS A 49 7.73 -4.53 8.86
N TYR A 50 7.20 -5.22 7.85
CA TYR A 50 6.82 -4.57 6.59
C TYR A 50 5.84 -3.42 6.83
N ASN A 51 4.85 -3.61 7.71
CA ASN A 51 3.88 -2.57 8.05
C ASN A 51 4.51 -1.36 8.72
N ILE A 52 5.50 -1.55 9.61
CA ILE A 52 6.20 -0.43 10.23
C ILE A 52 6.91 0.39 9.15
N VAL A 53 7.70 -0.27 8.29
CA VAL A 53 8.45 0.42 7.22
C VAL A 53 7.51 1.14 6.25
N SER A 54 6.48 0.45 5.76
CA SER A 54 5.44 1.02 4.91
C SER A 54 4.72 2.22 5.56
N GLY A 55 4.44 2.12 6.87
CA GLY A 55 3.85 3.21 7.65
C GLY A 55 4.77 4.42 7.78
N THR A 56 6.06 4.22 8.04
CA THR A 56 7.05 5.30 8.09
C THR A 56 7.14 6.06 6.76
N LEU A 57 7.15 5.33 5.63
CA LEU A 57 7.15 5.94 4.30
C LEU A 57 5.88 6.74 4.03
N ALA A 58 4.71 6.24 4.44
CA ALA A 58 3.46 7.01 4.34
C ALA A 58 3.49 8.30 5.15
N SER A 59 3.98 8.27 6.39
CA SER A 59 4.10 9.47 7.22
C SER A 59 5.02 10.53 6.59
N GLN A 60 6.11 10.10 5.93
CA GLN A 60 7.00 11.01 5.20
C GLN A 60 6.30 11.63 3.98
N ALA A 61 5.58 10.82 3.19
CA ALA A 61 4.83 11.32 2.04
C ALA A 61 3.74 12.31 2.47
N VAL A 62 3.01 12.04 3.55
CA VAL A 62 2.02 13.01 4.07
C VAL A 62 2.66 14.28 4.60
N ALA A 63 3.81 14.19 5.29
CA ALA A 63 4.56 15.37 5.70
C ALA A 63 5.00 16.25 4.51
N ASN A 64 5.14 15.64 3.33
CA ASN A 64 5.43 16.33 2.06
C ASN A 64 4.16 16.81 1.31
N GLY A 65 2.98 16.70 1.91
CA GLY A 65 1.70 17.18 1.35
C GLY A 65 0.96 16.16 0.47
N GLU A 66 1.40 14.90 0.43
CA GLU A 66 0.70 13.85 -0.33
C GLU A 66 -0.49 13.29 0.44
N THR A 67 -1.54 12.87 -0.27
CA THR A 67 -2.64 12.12 0.36
C THR A 67 -2.32 10.63 0.30
N CYS A 68 -2.07 9.96 1.43
CA CYS A 68 -1.81 8.53 1.40
C CYS A 68 -3.10 7.70 1.51
N ILE A 69 -3.18 6.61 0.74
CA ILE A 69 -4.15 5.54 0.92
C ILE A 69 -3.44 4.25 1.29
N SER A 70 -4.01 3.51 2.23
CA SER A 70 -3.55 2.17 2.55
C SER A 70 -4.32 1.15 1.73
N ALA A 71 -3.60 0.17 1.18
CA ALA A 71 -4.17 -0.97 0.49
C ALA A 71 -3.74 -2.25 1.22
N THR A 72 -4.71 -2.95 1.80
CA THR A 72 -4.49 -4.21 2.52
C THR A 72 -5.12 -5.36 1.73
N PRO A 73 -4.35 -6.38 1.32
CA PRO A 73 -4.93 -7.53 0.64
C PRO A 73 -5.83 -8.27 1.62
N THR A 74 -6.99 -8.69 1.14
CA THR A 74 -7.94 -9.47 1.94
C THR A 74 -7.79 -10.96 1.62
N PRO A 75 -8.26 -11.87 2.49
CA PRO A 75 -8.25 -13.31 2.20
C PRO A 75 -9.12 -13.72 1.00
N LYS A 76 -10.09 -12.88 0.63
CA LYS A 76 -10.92 -13.09 -0.55
C LYS A 76 -10.07 -12.90 -1.81
N PHE A 77 -10.23 -13.81 -2.78
CA PHE A 77 -9.46 -13.80 -4.02
C PHE A 77 -9.62 -12.46 -4.74
N ASN A 78 -8.50 -11.86 -5.16
CA ASN A 78 -8.47 -10.57 -5.86
C ASN A 78 -9.27 -9.45 -5.19
N SER A 79 -9.26 -9.34 -3.85
CA SER A 79 -9.87 -8.19 -3.18
C SER A 79 -8.95 -7.52 -2.18
N TRP A 80 -9.09 -6.20 -2.11
CA TRP A 80 -8.31 -5.31 -1.27
C TRP A 80 -9.23 -4.43 -0.42
N ARG A 81 -8.83 -4.18 0.82
CA ARG A 81 -9.41 -3.13 1.66
C ARG A 81 -8.58 -1.86 1.45
N ILE A 82 -9.25 -0.79 1.04
CA ILE A 82 -8.63 0.51 0.77
C ILE A 82 -9.15 1.52 1.77
N GLU A 83 -8.25 2.18 2.49
CA GLU A 83 -8.59 3.16 3.53
C GLU A 83 -7.77 4.43 3.31
N ARG A 84 -8.40 5.60 3.45
CA ARG A 84 -7.65 6.85 3.50
C ARG A 84 -6.86 6.89 4.80
N LEU A 85 -5.59 7.26 4.72
CA LEU A 85 -4.81 7.56 5.91
C LEU A 85 -5.14 8.99 6.33
N ILE A 86 -6.11 9.11 7.23
CA ILE A 86 -6.42 10.37 7.89
C ILE A 86 -5.35 10.53 8.98
N HIS A 87 -4.50 11.54 8.86
CA HIS A 87 -3.67 11.95 10.00
C HIS A 87 -4.61 12.48 11.08
N ALA A 88 -4.44 11.98 12.31
CA ALA A 88 -4.82 12.71 13.51
C ALA A 88 -3.71 13.71 13.84
#